data_AF-A0A0B7KD33-F1
#
_entry.id   AF-A0A0B7KD33-F1
#
_cell.length_a   1.000
_cell.length_b   1.000
_cell.length_c   1.000
_cell.angle_alpha   90.00
_cell.angle_beta   90.00
_cell.angle_gamma   90.00
#
_symmetry.space_group_name_H-M   'P 1'
#
loop_
_entity.id
_entity.type
_entity.pdbx_description
1 polymer ?
#
loop_
_entity_poly.entity_id
_entity_poly.type
_entity_poly.pdbx_seq_one_letter_code
_entity_poly.pdbx_strand_id
1 'polypeptide(L)'
;MPGVPKSRACAPCKARRTKCDQKWPTCSQCLRKRQTCPGPSSLFKFINTNNSQKPQRRQTTQPRLALLSPTDLVAGRLVHHIDGAKERMVIHIEPFKYLPARLGDSTCLLDASALLCNVWDIYQRNEKKVPLSHIPTYGKAIHSLARTLESNKAYTVDTLAAVTVIQQAELYFDQGSSRLQHEKGFVALFSGIGPPKPGDKLHARLGMAAYVLLLPHWIASGGGTNVFDTPEWIGAFAGSVADYLKAEKLKPLLEGGFVFYNTLCARLPQILQAIKAASAYRLGLTASRPYDVTRLLQGLADKSEQACSEFLRSMKENDLLKEEEDPESPFGLKYWVPTPFSSQFLLGLLTARLIILLASLKWDSINGNGEKAATLFATLRTACLTIWRFIPFLRDHDLLTVPLPWQSISSTFAFANAREKDYMLGVLEKLDLFQTTNDDRRKVPRSRASIEREMNRQARFMSMQQSPSTPQENYSTAS
;
A
#
# COMPACT_ATOMS: atom_id res chain seq x y z
N MET A 1 -33.28 36.71 -20.79
CA MET A 1 -34.05 35.70 -20.02
C MET A 1 -35.21 35.20 -20.88
N PRO A 2 -35.27 33.90 -21.25
CA PRO A 2 -36.44 33.37 -21.96
C PRO A 2 -37.67 33.40 -21.03
N GLY A 3 -38.74 34.05 -21.50
CA GLY A 3 -39.88 34.46 -20.70
C GLY A 3 -40.63 33.29 -20.04
N VAL A 4 -41.00 33.49 -18.78
CA VAL A 4 -41.81 32.56 -17.99
C VAL A 4 -43.12 32.25 -18.74
N PRO A 5 -43.50 30.98 -18.94
CA PRO A 5 -44.75 30.63 -19.61
C PRO A 5 -45.94 31.15 -18.80
N LYS A 6 -46.67 32.15 -19.31
CA LYS A 6 -47.82 32.77 -18.61
C LYS A 6 -49.14 31.98 -18.70
N SER A 7 -49.22 30.94 -19.52
CA SER A 7 -50.49 30.27 -19.83
C SER A 7 -50.73 29.01 -18.98
N ARG A 8 -51.91 28.91 -18.35
CA ARG A 8 -52.42 27.71 -17.64
C ARG A 8 -53.20 26.73 -18.52
N ALA A 9 -53.20 26.92 -19.85
CA ALA A 9 -53.88 26.03 -20.80
C ALA A 9 -53.38 24.58 -20.68
N CYS A 10 -54.26 23.60 -20.90
CA CYS A 10 -53.88 22.18 -20.87
C CYS A 10 -52.86 21.86 -21.98
N ALA A 11 -52.07 20.80 -21.78
CA ALA A 11 -51.02 20.40 -22.72
C ALA A 11 -51.52 20.20 -24.17
N PRO A 12 -52.67 19.55 -24.43
CA PRO A 12 -53.20 19.39 -25.80
C PRO A 12 -53.52 20.72 -26.49
N CYS A 13 -54.17 21.65 -25.78
CA CYS A 13 -54.51 22.96 -26.32
C CYS A 13 -53.26 23.81 -26.59
N LYS A 14 -52.23 23.70 -25.73
CA LYS A 14 -50.92 24.35 -25.95
C LYS A 14 -50.21 23.79 -27.17
N ALA A 15 -50.16 22.46 -27.31
CA ALA A 15 -49.54 21.80 -28.46
C ALA A 15 -50.21 22.22 -29.78
N ARG A 16 -51.54 22.38 -29.76
CA ARG A 16 -52.34 22.82 -30.92
C ARG A 16 -52.38 24.34 -31.12
N ARG A 17 -51.80 25.12 -30.21
CA ARG A 17 -51.85 26.59 -30.19
C ARG A 17 -53.29 27.15 -30.24
N THR A 18 -54.28 26.40 -29.71
CA THR A 18 -55.68 26.81 -29.62
C THR A 18 -56.02 27.35 -28.22
N LYS A 19 -56.93 28.33 -28.12
CA LYS A 19 -57.34 28.90 -26.84
C LYS A 19 -58.06 27.86 -25.97
N CYS A 20 -57.50 27.58 -24.79
CA CYS A 20 -58.12 26.73 -23.78
C CYS A 20 -59.10 27.56 -22.95
N ASP A 21 -60.31 27.05 -22.75
CA ASP A 21 -61.34 27.67 -21.91
C ASP A 21 -61.17 27.36 -20.41
N GLN A 22 -60.19 26.52 -20.05
CA GLN A 22 -59.82 26.18 -18.67
C GLN A 22 -60.97 25.65 -17.80
N LYS A 23 -62.02 25.08 -18.43
CA LYS A 23 -63.05 24.32 -17.71
C LYS A 23 -62.48 22.94 -17.36
N TRP A 24 -62.53 22.57 -16.09
CA TRP A 24 -62.02 21.30 -15.57
C TRP A 24 -63.19 20.45 -15.07
N PRO A 25 -63.12 19.10 -15.13
CA PRO A 25 -61.95 18.25 -15.41
C PRO A 25 -61.54 18.14 -16.89
N THR A 26 -62.43 18.44 -17.84
CA THR A 26 -62.13 18.40 -19.28
C THR A 26 -62.53 19.72 -19.95
N CYS A 27 -61.58 20.36 -20.64
CA CYS A 27 -61.83 21.61 -21.35
C CYS A 27 -62.70 21.39 -22.60
N SER A 28 -63.48 22.39 -23.03
CA SER A 28 -64.45 22.23 -24.12
C SER A 28 -63.81 21.80 -25.45
N GLN A 29 -62.56 22.21 -25.69
CA GLN A 29 -61.81 21.83 -26.89
C GLN A 29 -61.42 20.35 -26.88
N CYS A 30 -60.96 19.84 -25.74
CA CYS A 30 -60.66 18.42 -25.58
C CYS A 30 -61.93 17.56 -25.62
N LEU A 31 -63.04 18.06 -25.05
CA LEU A 31 -64.34 17.39 -25.06
C LEU A 31 -64.88 17.21 -26.48
N ARG A 32 -64.92 18.29 -27.28
CA ARG A 32 -65.36 18.24 -28.69
C ARG A 32 -64.51 17.30 -29.55
N LYS A 33 -63.22 17.19 -29.23
CA LYS A 33 -62.27 16.33 -29.94
C LYS A 33 -62.16 14.92 -29.34
N ARG A 34 -63.01 14.58 -28.36
CA ARG A 34 -63.02 13.28 -27.67
C ARG A 34 -61.62 12.84 -27.21
N GLN A 35 -60.84 13.76 -26.65
CA GLN A 35 -59.49 13.50 -26.18
C GLN A 35 -59.37 13.73 -24.67
N THR A 36 -58.58 12.89 -24.01
CA THR A 36 -58.29 13.01 -22.57
C THR A 36 -57.60 14.34 -22.25
N CYS A 37 -58.20 15.12 -21.37
CA CYS A 37 -57.66 16.42 -20.94
C CYS A 37 -56.89 16.25 -19.63
N PRO A 38 -55.57 16.52 -19.60
CA PRO A 38 -54.74 16.30 -18.42
C PRO A 38 -54.89 17.37 -17.33
N GLY A 39 -55.83 18.31 -17.47
CA GLY A 39 -55.96 19.43 -16.55
C GLY A 39 -55.03 20.63 -16.86
N PRO A 40 -54.96 21.62 -15.96
CA PRO A 40 -54.12 22.80 -16.12
C PRO A 40 -52.64 22.41 -16.07
N SER A 41 -51.83 22.94 -16.98
CA SER A 41 -50.38 22.72 -16.94
C SER A 41 -49.72 23.60 -15.86
N SER A 42 -48.77 23.05 -15.10
CA SER A 42 -47.92 23.81 -14.17
C SER A 42 -47.18 24.95 -14.89
N LEU A 43 -47.09 26.11 -14.23
CA LEU A 43 -46.35 27.28 -14.70
C LEU A 43 -44.83 27.15 -14.48
N PHE A 44 -44.39 26.15 -13.72
CA PHE A 44 -42.98 25.91 -13.43
C PHE A 44 -42.47 24.74 -14.26
N LYS A 45 -41.45 24.99 -15.08
CA LYS A 45 -40.73 23.96 -15.84
C LYS A 45 -39.46 23.62 -15.06
N PHE A 46 -39.44 22.50 -14.35
CA PHE A 46 -38.20 21.98 -13.76
C PHE A 46 -37.29 21.51 -14.89
N ILE A 47 -36.11 22.13 -15.02
CA ILE A 47 -35.07 21.72 -15.97
C ILE A 47 -34.13 20.81 -15.19
N ASN A 48 -34.20 19.50 -15.45
CA ASN A 48 -33.17 18.58 -14.99
C ASN A 48 -32.01 18.62 -16.00
N THR A 49 -30.96 19.35 -15.68
CA THR A 49 -29.72 19.37 -16.46
C THR A 49 -28.97 18.06 -16.23
N ASN A 50 -29.35 17.02 -16.99
CA ASN A 50 -28.50 15.89 -17.34
C ASN A 50 -29.19 15.17 -18.50
N ASN A 51 -28.87 15.57 -19.73
CA ASN A 51 -29.45 14.99 -20.93
C ASN A 51 -28.35 14.47 -21.84
N SER A 52 -28.27 13.14 -21.95
CA SER A 52 -27.87 12.42 -23.16
C SER A 52 -28.46 11.01 -23.08
N GLN A 53 -29.77 10.89 -23.30
CA GLN A 53 -30.39 9.59 -23.63
C GLN A 53 -31.20 9.72 -24.93
N LYS A 54 -30.69 9.03 -25.96
CA LYS A 54 -31.38 8.67 -27.20
C LYS A 54 -32.58 7.74 -26.91
N PRO A 55 -33.54 7.59 -27.84
CA PRO A 55 -34.84 6.99 -27.55
C PRO A 55 -34.76 5.48 -27.29
N GLN A 56 -35.60 5.05 -26.34
CA GLN A 56 -35.74 3.71 -25.80
C GLN A 56 -35.92 2.63 -26.88
N ARG A 57 -34.97 1.70 -26.95
CA ARG A 57 -35.23 0.34 -27.42
C ARG A 57 -35.88 -0.41 -26.26
N ARG A 58 -37.07 -0.97 -26.48
CA ARG A 58 -37.81 -1.80 -25.51
C ARG A 58 -36.87 -2.81 -24.85
N GLN A 59 -36.48 -2.54 -23.61
CA GLN A 59 -35.89 -3.54 -22.73
C GLN A 59 -37.04 -4.19 -21.98
N THR A 60 -37.22 -5.48 -22.25
CA THR A 60 -37.89 -6.43 -21.37
C THR A 60 -37.51 -6.13 -19.93
N THR A 61 -38.52 -5.83 -19.10
CA THR A 61 -38.40 -5.76 -17.64
C THR A 61 -37.98 -7.14 -17.13
N GLN A 62 -36.67 -7.39 -17.06
CA GLN A 62 -36.15 -8.26 -16.03
C GLN A 62 -36.41 -7.55 -14.69
N PRO A 63 -36.96 -8.24 -13.69
CA PRO A 63 -37.15 -7.65 -12.37
C PRO A 63 -35.77 -7.26 -11.85
N ARG A 64 -35.54 -5.96 -11.63
CA ARG A 64 -34.39 -5.52 -10.82
C ARG A 64 -34.57 -6.15 -9.44
N LEU A 65 -33.68 -7.05 -9.06
CA LEU A 65 -33.54 -7.55 -7.69
C LEU A 65 -33.40 -6.35 -6.75
N ALA A 66 -34.49 -5.98 -6.09
CA ALA A 66 -34.59 -4.79 -5.24
C ALA A 66 -34.41 -5.12 -3.74
N LEU A 67 -33.54 -6.07 -3.39
CA LEU A 67 -33.41 -6.57 -2.01
C LEU A 67 -31.95 -6.70 -1.52
N LEU A 68 -31.03 -5.86 -2.00
CA LEU A 68 -29.68 -5.82 -1.43
C LEU A 68 -29.63 -4.76 -0.32
N SER A 69 -29.31 -5.20 0.90
CA SER A 69 -29.04 -4.29 2.02
C SER A 69 -27.81 -3.41 1.71
N PRO A 70 -27.62 -2.28 2.40
CA PRO A 70 -26.38 -1.50 2.28
C PRO A 70 -25.13 -2.35 2.51
N THR A 71 -25.21 -3.34 3.41
CA THR A 71 -24.14 -4.30 3.69
C THR A 71 -23.85 -5.18 2.47
N ASP A 72 -24.88 -5.74 1.83
CA ASP A 72 -24.72 -6.59 0.64
C ASP A 72 -24.11 -5.83 -0.53
N LEU A 73 -24.47 -4.55 -0.68
CA LEU A 73 -23.90 -3.68 -1.71
C LEU A 73 -22.40 -3.43 -1.48
N VAL A 74 -21.99 -3.14 -0.25
CA VAL A 74 -20.56 -2.94 0.07
C VAL A 74 -19.79 -4.25 -0.02
N ALA A 75 -20.35 -5.36 0.48
CA ALA A 75 -19.75 -6.68 0.36
C ALA A 75 -19.53 -7.07 -1.11
N GLY A 76 -20.54 -6.90 -1.96
CA GLY A 76 -20.46 -7.20 -3.39
C GLY A 76 -19.42 -6.34 -4.11
N ARG A 77 -19.35 -5.04 -3.80
CA ARG A 77 -18.31 -4.14 -4.35
C ARG A 77 -16.91 -4.55 -3.87
N LEU A 78 -16.77 -4.90 -2.59
CA LEU A 78 -15.50 -5.33 -2.03
C LEU A 78 -15.04 -6.62 -2.69
N VAL A 79 -15.90 -7.64 -2.81
CA VAL A 79 -15.59 -8.89 -3.52
C VAL A 79 -15.22 -8.62 -4.98
N HIS A 80 -15.98 -7.76 -5.67
CA HIS A 80 -15.64 -7.37 -7.04
C HIS A 80 -14.24 -6.73 -7.15
N HIS A 81 -13.85 -5.89 -6.19
CA HIS A 81 -12.51 -5.32 -6.15
C HIS A 81 -11.44 -6.31 -5.74
N ILE A 82 -11.75 -7.30 -4.89
CA ILE A 82 -10.82 -8.37 -4.51
C ILE A 82 -10.55 -9.30 -5.69
N ASP A 83 -11.59 -9.72 -6.41
CA ASP A 83 -11.50 -10.64 -7.55
C ASP A 83 -10.95 -9.93 -8.80
N GLY A 84 -11.36 -8.68 -9.00
CA GLY A 84 -10.89 -7.82 -10.07
C GLY A 84 -9.55 -7.15 -9.75
N ALA A 85 -9.07 -7.23 -8.51
CA ALA A 85 -7.71 -6.85 -8.20
C ALA A 85 -6.82 -7.82 -8.94
N LYS A 86 -6.05 -7.28 -9.89
CA LYS A 86 -4.85 -7.96 -10.36
C LYS A 86 -4.05 -8.39 -9.11
N GLU A 87 -3.23 -9.43 -9.23
CA GLU A 87 -2.36 -9.99 -8.15
C GLU A 87 -1.64 -8.92 -7.30
N ARG A 88 -1.53 -7.74 -7.92
CA ARG A 88 -1.11 -6.42 -7.50
C ARG A 88 -1.42 -5.92 -6.08
N MET A 89 -2.62 -6.13 -5.54
CA MET A 89 -2.93 -5.69 -4.17
C MET A 89 -3.10 -6.84 -3.19
N VAL A 90 -2.89 -8.08 -3.63
CA VAL A 90 -3.20 -9.28 -2.85
C VAL A 90 -2.51 -9.31 -1.49
N ILE A 91 -1.29 -8.78 -1.33
CA ILE A 91 -0.62 -8.75 -0.02
C ILE A 91 -1.35 -7.86 0.99
N HIS A 92 -1.84 -6.70 0.55
CA HIS A 92 -2.56 -5.74 1.39
C HIS A 92 -4.08 -6.05 1.46
N ILE A 93 -4.61 -6.73 0.45
CA ILE A 93 -5.99 -7.26 0.33
C ILE A 93 -6.17 -8.61 1.02
N GLU A 94 -5.12 -9.38 1.33
CA GLU A 94 -5.29 -10.69 1.94
C GLU A 94 -6.16 -10.64 3.22
N PRO A 95 -5.97 -9.70 4.17
CA PRO A 95 -6.94 -9.54 5.25
C PRO A 95 -8.34 -9.15 4.76
N PHE A 96 -8.45 -8.45 3.63
CA PHE A 96 -9.71 -7.98 3.07
C PHE A 96 -10.62 -9.11 2.55
N LYS A 97 -10.05 -10.27 2.17
CA LYS A 97 -10.81 -11.47 1.79
C LYS A 97 -11.74 -11.98 2.89
N TYR A 98 -11.42 -11.69 4.15
CA TYR A 98 -12.22 -12.11 5.30
C TYR A 98 -13.25 -11.07 5.73
N LEU A 99 -13.21 -9.85 5.20
CA LEU A 99 -14.07 -8.75 5.64
C LEU A 99 -15.53 -8.87 5.20
N PRO A 100 -15.88 -9.33 3.97
CA PRO A 100 -17.27 -9.39 3.53
C PRO A 100 -18.20 -10.08 4.52
N ALA A 101 -17.75 -11.19 5.12
CA ALA A 101 -18.51 -11.97 6.09
C ALA A 101 -18.75 -11.25 7.43
N ARG A 102 -18.01 -10.18 7.72
CA ARG A 102 -18.02 -9.46 9.01
C ARG A 102 -18.67 -8.08 8.92
N LEU A 103 -19.00 -7.62 7.72
CA LEU A 103 -19.55 -6.27 7.51
C LEU A 103 -20.91 -6.05 8.19
N GLY A 104 -21.69 -7.12 8.37
CA GLY A 104 -22.99 -7.06 9.05
C GLY A 104 -22.90 -6.76 10.54
N ASP A 105 -21.78 -7.13 11.19
CA ASP A 105 -21.62 -7.07 12.65
C ASP A 105 -20.93 -5.78 13.14
N SER A 106 -20.32 -5.04 12.20
CA SER A 106 -19.53 -3.84 12.51
C SER A 106 -19.80 -2.69 11.53
N THR A 107 -20.54 -1.69 12.01
CA THR A 107 -20.79 -0.44 11.26
C THR A 107 -19.51 0.29 10.91
N CYS A 108 -18.50 0.27 11.80
CA CYS A 108 -17.20 0.87 11.56
C CYS A 108 -16.48 0.19 10.39
N LEU A 109 -16.45 -1.13 10.39
CA LEU A 109 -15.83 -1.90 9.31
C LEU A 109 -16.58 -1.74 7.99
N LEU A 110 -17.91 -1.69 8.03
CA LEU A 110 -18.74 -1.41 6.87
C LEU A 110 -18.40 -0.05 6.25
N ASP A 111 -18.33 1.01 7.05
CA ASP A 111 -18.03 2.36 6.56
C ASP A 111 -16.59 2.49 6.05
N ALA A 112 -15.62 1.86 6.73
CA ALA A 112 -14.23 1.79 6.26
C ALA A 112 -14.12 1.02 4.92
N SER A 113 -14.83 -0.10 4.79
CA SER A 113 -14.84 -0.89 3.55
C SER A 113 -15.53 -0.12 2.40
N ALA A 114 -16.58 0.64 2.71
CA ALA A 114 -17.24 1.50 1.73
C ALA A 114 -16.33 2.64 1.24
N LEU A 115 -15.53 3.23 2.13
CA LEU A 115 -14.47 4.17 1.78
C LEU A 115 -13.48 3.53 0.81
N LEU A 116 -12.94 2.35 1.15
CA LEU A 116 -11.96 1.66 0.31
C LEU A 116 -12.50 1.42 -1.10
N CYS A 117 -13.73 0.91 -1.22
CA CYS A 117 -14.36 0.68 -2.51
C CYS A 117 -14.50 2.00 -3.30
N ASN A 118 -14.84 3.11 -2.63
CA ASN A 118 -14.98 4.41 -3.29
C ASN A 118 -13.66 4.93 -3.85
N VAL A 119 -12.59 4.91 -3.04
CA VAL A 119 -11.27 5.39 -3.49
C VAL A 119 -10.67 4.48 -4.58
N TRP A 120 -10.95 3.18 -4.50
CA TRP A 120 -10.57 2.21 -5.50
C TRP A 120 -11.25 2.46 -6.86
N ASP A 121 -12.56 2.72 -6.83
CA ASP A 121 -13.33 3.07 -8.02
C ASP A 121 -12.83 4.37 -8.67
N ILE A 122 -12.56 5.41 -7.87
CA ILE A 122 -11.98 6.69 -8.34
C ILE A 122 -10.62 6.44 -9.00
N TYR A 123 -9.78 5.62 -8.38
CA TYR A 123 -8.47 5.24 -8.91
C TYR A 123 -8.60 4.53 -10.25
N GLN A 124 -9.47 3.52 -10.35
CA GLN A 124 -9.67 2.76 -11.60
C GLN A 124 -10.21 3.62 -12.74
N ARG A 125 -11.08 4.59 -12.44
CA ARG A 125 -11.61 5.53 -13.44
C ARG A 125 -10.59 6.58 -13.89
N ASN A 126 -9.40 6.60 -13.28
CA ASN A 126 -8.33 7.58 -13.54
C ASN A 126 -8.86 9.02 -13.45
N GLU A 127 -9.80 9.25 -12.52
CA GLU A 127 -10.35 10.56 -12.25
C GLU A 127 -9.28 11.47 -11.61
N LYS A 128 -9.49 12.80 -11.62
CA LYS A 128 -8.60 13.72 -10.93
C LYS A 128 -8.50 13.31 -9.47
N LYS A 129 -7.28 13.02 -9.00
CA LYS A 129 -7.02 12.67 -7.59
C LYS A 129 -7.50 13.81 -6.69
N VAL A 130 -8.48 13.51 -5.86
CA VAL A 130 -9.02 14.41 -4.83
C VAL A 130 -8.41 13.99 -3.48
N PRO A 131 -7.95 14.93 -2.63
CA PRO A 131 -7.52 14.60 -1.27
C PRO A 131 -8.60 13.82 -0.51
N LEU A 132 -8.20 12.82 0.28
CA LEU A 132 -9.18 11.99 1.01
C LEU A 132 -10.07 12.82 1.93
N SER A 133 -9.56 13.92 2.48
CA SER A 133 -10.29 14.85 3.33
C SER A 133 -11.55 15.43 2.67
N HIS A 134 -11.62 15.47 1.34
CA HIS A 134 -12.78 15.97 0.59
C HIS A 134 -13.75 14.86 0.17
N ILE A 135 -13.44 13.59 0.46
CA ILE A 135 -14.29 12.45 0.11
C ILE A 135 -15.30 12.22 1.25
N PRO A 136 -16.62 12.31 1.02
CA PRO A 136 -17.62 12.15 2.08
C PRO A 136 -17.56 10.81 2.82
N THR A 137 -17.20 9.73 2.11
CA THR A 137 -17.04 8.40 2.74
C THR A 137 -15.86 8.35 3.70
N TYR A 138 -14.83 9.18 3.52
CA TYR A 138 -13.71 9.28 4.44
C TYR A 138 -14.15 9.91 5.76
N GLY A 139 -14.82 11.06 5.69
CA GLY A 139 -15.43 11.69 6.86
C GLY A 139 -16.35 10.73 7.62
N LYS A 140 -17.22 9.99 6.91
CA LYS A 140 -18.08 8.98 7.52
C LYS A 140 -17.30 7.88 8.26
N ALA A 141 -16.28 7.31 7.61
CA ALA A 141 -15.44 6.26 8.20
C ALA A 141 -14.73 6.73 9.47
N ILE A 142 -14.16 7.94 9.48
CA ILE A 142 -13.51 8.53 10.67
C ILE A 142 -14.50 8.75 11.82
N HIS A 143 -15.71 9.25 11.55
CA HIS A 143 -16.73 9.43 12.60
C HIS A 143 -17.23 8.09 13.17
N SER A 144 -17.37 7.07 12.33
CA SER A 144 -17.76 5.73 12.77
C SER A 144 -16.65 5.06 13.58
N LEU A 145 -15.38 5.29 13.22
CA LEU A 145 -14.23 4.87 14.01
C LEU A 145 -14.20 5.56 15.37
N ALA A 146 -14.32 6.88 15.43
CA ALA A 146 -14.34 7.64 16.68
C ALA A 146 -15.39 7.12 17.67
N ARG A 147 -16.63 6.94 17.21
CA ARG A 147 -17.71 6.36 18.04
C ARG A 147 -17.42 4.93 18.51
N THR A 148 -16.74 4.14 17.68
CA THR A 148 -16.40 2.76 18.03
C THR A 148 -15.30 2.72 19.09
N LEU A 149 -14.33 3.63 19.02
CA LEU A 149 -13.25 3.76 20.01
C LEU A 149 -13.76 4.22 21.39
N GLU A 150 -14.86 4.97 21.44
CA GLU A 150 -15.54 5.36 22.70
C GLU A 150 -16.44 4.25 23.26
N SER A 151 -16.63 3.16 22.52
CA SER A 151 -17.50 2.04 22.91
C SER A 151 -16.71 0.86 23.48
N ASN A 152 -17.43 -0.15 23.99
CA ASN A 152 -16.84 -1.42 24.40
C ASN A 152 -16.29 -2.27 23.22
N LYS A 153 -16.45 -1.82 21.96
CA LYS A 153 -15.92 -2.48 20.77
C LYS A 153 -14.55 -1.96 20.33
N ALA A 154 -13.94 -1.04 21.07
CA ALA A 154 -12.64 -0.45 20.73
C ALA A 154 -11.58 -1.53 20.43
N TYR A 155 -11.37 -2.48 21.35
CA TYR A 155 -10.35 -3.52 21.23
C TYR A 155 -10.89 -4.81 20.61
N THR A 156 -11.42 -4.72 19.39
CA THR A 156 -11.89 -5.88 18.62
C THR A 156 -11.16 -6.02 17.30
N VAL A 157 -11.12 -7.24 16.75
CA VAL A 157 -10.52 -7.51 15.43
C VAL A 157 -11.24 -6.74 14.32
N ASP A 158 -12.54 -6.49 14.44
CA ASP A 158 -13.30 -5.65 13.49
C ASP A 158 -12.84 -4.20 13.51
N THR A 159 -12.58 -3.64 14.69
CA THR A 159 -12.06 -2.28 14.82
C THR A 159 -10.65 -2.21 14.26
N LEU A 160 -9.79 -3.19 14.54
CA LEU A 160 -8.45 -3.26 13.95
C LEU A 160 -8.50 -3.36 12.42
N ALA A 161 -9.41 -4.17 11.88
CA ALA A 161 -9.64 -4.27 10.45
C ALA A 161 -10.06 -2.92 9.85
N ALA A 162 -11.01 -2.22 10.48
CA ALA A 162 -11.48 -0.92 10.02
C ALA A 162 -10.36 0.12 10.00
N VAL A 163 -9.56 0.20 11.07
CA VAL A 163 -8.41 1.10 11.13
C VAL A 163 -7.37 0.76 10.06
N THR A 164 -7.08 -0.53 9.86
CA THR A 164 -6.14 -0.99 8.82
C THR A 164 -6.62 -0.60 7.42
N VAL A 165 -7.93 -0.75 7.15
CA VAL A 165 -8.54 -0.33 5.87
C VAL A 165 -8.41 1.17 5.64
N ILE A 166 -8.69 2.00 6.65
CA ILE A 166 -8.56 3.46 6.57
C ILE A 166 -7.09 3.86 6.31
N GLN A 167 -6.16 3.29 7.08
CA GLN A 167 -4.73 3.58 6.94
C GLN A 167 -4.19 3.17 5.56
N GLN A 168 -4.64 2.04 5.01
CA GLN A 168 -4.29 1.67 3.65
C GLN A 168 -4.90 2.61 2.61
N ALA A 169 -6.14 3.06 2.83
CA ALA A 169 -6.76 4.05 1.94
C ALA A 169 -5.92 5.35 1.90
N GLU A 170 -5.49 5.83 3.05
CA GLU A 170 -4.58 6.98 3.18
C GLU A 170 -3.24 6.74 2.50
N LEU A 171 -2.61 5.59 2.76
CA LEU A 171 -1.28 5.27 2.24
C LEU A 171 -1.24 5.21 0.71
N TYR A 172 -2.26 4.60 0.09
CA TYR A 172 -2.28 4.33 -1.35
C TYR A 172 -2.98 5.39 -2.19
N PHE A 173 -3.98 6.08 -1.62
CA PHE A 173 -4.82 7.00 -2.39
C PHE A 173 -4.69 8.46 -1.97
N ASP A 174 -4.19 8.76 -0.76
CA ASP A 174 -4.01 10.15 -0.35
C ASP A 174 -2.66 10.74 -0.78
N GLN A 175 -2.69 11.96 -1.30
CA GLN A 175 -1.48 12.65 -1.75
C GLN A 175 -0.92 13.61 -0.69
N GLY A 176 -1.72 13.97 0.32
CA GLY A 176 -1.44 15.06 1.27
C GLY A 176 -1.19 14.64 2.73
N SER A 177 -1.61 13.45 3.16
CA SER A 177 -1.44 13.01 4.55
C SER A 177 0.01 12.67 4.91
N SER A 178 0.42 13.12 6.09
CA SER A 178 1.62 12.63 6.77
C SER A 178 1.37 11.18 7.18
N ARG A 179 2.16 10.25 6.61
CA ARG A 179 2.10 8.79 6.82
C ARG A 179 2.08 8.33 8.28
N LEU A 180 2.34 9.23 9.24
CA LEU A 180 2.71 8.91 10.62
C LEU A 180 1.75 9.49 11.68
N GLN A 181 0.64 10.16 11.31
CA GLN A 181 -0.20 10.84 12.32
C GLN A 181 -0.98 9.88 13.23
N HIS A 182 -1.27 8.66 12.75
CA HIS A 182 -2.10 7.68 13.49
C HIS A 182 -1.31 6.54 14.14
N GLU A 183 0.01 6.49 13.99
CA GLU A 183 0.83 5.36 14.44
C GLU A 183 0.68 5.06 15.92
N LYS A 184 0.70 6.09 16.78
CA LYS A 184 0.58 5.89 18.23
C LYS A 184 -0.76 5.27 18.63
N GLY A 185 -1.85 5.72 18.00
CA GLY A 185 -3.18 5.15 18.20
C GLY A 185 -3.28 3.72 17.69
N PHE A 186 -2.65 3.45 16.53
CA PHE A 186 -2.58 2.12 15.95
C PHE A 186 -1.78 1.15 16.83
N VAL A 187 -0.61 1.55 17.34
CA VAL A 187 0.20 0.76 18.29
C VAL A 187 -0.59 0.46 19.56
N ALA A 188 -1.26 1.46 20.14
CA ALA A 188 -2.07 1.27 21.36
C ALA A 188 -3.22 0.29 21.15
N LEU A 189 -3.97 0.44 20.05
CA LEU A 189 -5.06 -0.46 19.67
C LEU A 189 -4.56 -1.88 19.47
N PHE A 190 -3.49 -2.03 18.68
CA PHE A 190 -2.90 -3.31 18.34
C PHE A 190 -2.37 -4.05 19.56
N SER A 191 -1.66 -3.32 20.43
CA SER A 191 -1.11 -3.86 21.68
C SER A 191 -2.22 -4.27 22.66
N GLY A 192 -3.31 -3.49 22.72
CA GLY A 192 -4.46 -3.78 23.59
C GLY A 192 -5.31 -4.98 23.15
N ILE A 193 -5.29 -5.33 21.86
CA ILE A 193 -6.00 -6.53 21.35
C ILE A 193 -5.22 -7.82 21.67
N GLY A 194 -3.89 -7.76 21.67
CA GLY A 194 -3.02 -8.91 21.93
C GLY A 194 -2.89 -9.87 20.72
N PRO A 195 -2.16 -10.98 20.88
CA PRO A 195 -1.83 -11.89 19.79
C PRO A 195 -3.08 -12.59 19.22
N PRO A 196 -3.05 -13.00 17.94
CA PRO A 196 -4.15 -13.71 17.32
C PRO A 196 -4.36 -15.07 17.98
N LYS A 197 -5.63 -15.40 18.17
CA LYS A 197 -6.02 -16.72 18.66
C LYS A 197 -5.69 -17.78 17.60
N PRO A 198 -5.37 -19.02 18.00
CA PRO A 198 -5.18 -20.12 17.06
C PRO A 198 -6.36 -20.23 16.09
N GLY A 199 -6.08 -20.24 14.79
CA GLY A 199 -7.10 -20.35 13.74
C GLY A 199 -7.75 -19.03 13.30
N ASP A 200 -7.52 -17.90 13.99
CA ASP A 200 -8.02 -16.58 13.56
C ASP A 200 -7.16 -16.03 12.42
N LYS A 201 -7.48 -16.47 11.20
CA LYS A 201 -6.73 -16.11 10.00
C LYS A 201 -6.77 -14.60 9.74
N LEU A 202 -7.91 -13.94 9.94
CA LEU A 202 -8.02 -12.50 9.72
C LEU A 202 -7.10 -11.73 10.66
N HIS A 203 -7.15 -12.03 11.96
CA HIS A 203 -6.32 -11.31 12.93
C HIS A 203 -4.83 -11.52 12.65
N ALA A 204 -4.41 -12.74 12.30
CA ALA A 204 -3.02 -12.99 11.91
C ALA A 204 -2.59 -12.17 10.67
N ARG A 205 -3.47 -12.05 9.65
CA ARG A 205 -3.20 -11.24 8.44
C ARG A 205 -3.15 -9.74 8.72
N LEU A 206 -4.04 -9.24 9.58
CA LEU A 206 -3.99 -7.85 10.05
C LEU A 206 -2.71 -7.58 10.80
N GLY A 207 -2.27 -8.53 11.63
CA GLY A 207 -0.97 -8.47 12.30
C GLY A 207 0.20 -8.35 11.32
N MET A 208 0.21 -9.14 10.24
CA MET A 208 1.24 -9.04 9.21
C MET A 208 1.23 -7.68 8.50
N ALA A 209 0.05 -7.14 8.19
CA ALA A 209 -0.06 -5.81 7.59
C ALA A 209 0.43 -4.71 8.56
N ALA A 210 0.09 -4.84 9.84
CA ALA A 210 0.56 -3.97 10.92
C ALA A 210 2.08 -4.03 11.09
N TYR A 211 2.70 -5.21 10.95
CA TYR A 211 4.13 -5.42 11.08
C TYR A 211 4.94 -4.48 10.20
N VAL A 212 4.61 -4.40 8.91
CA VAL A 212 5.31 -3.56 7.94
C VAL A 212 5.14 -2.06 8.27
N LEU A 213 3.96 -1.67 8.76
CA LEU A 213 3.62 -0.28 9.05
C LEU A 213 4.27 0.23 10.35
N LEU A 214 4.35 -0.62 11.37
CA LEU A 214 4.83 -0.24 12.69
C LEU A 214 6.34 -0.41 12.88
N LEU A 215 7.00 -1.14 11.99
CA LEU A 215 8.44 -1.35 12.05
C LEU A 215 9.24 -0.03 12.13
N PRO A 216 8.99 1.01 11.29
CA PRO A 216 9.72 2.26 11.38
C PRO A 216 9.55 2.95 12.74
N HIS A 217 8.36 2.87 13.33
CA HIS A 217 8.05 3.42 14.64
C HIS A 217 8.93 2.79 15.74
N TRP A 218 9.07 1.46 15.73
CA TRP A 218 9.90 0.76 16.72
C TRP A 218 11.40 0.94 16.53
N ILE A 219 11.86 1.00 15.27
CA ILE A 219 13.26 1.35 15.00
C ILE A 219 13.54 2.76 15.55
N ALA A 220 12.65 3.72 15.28
CA ALA A 220 12.80 5.10 15.75
C ALA A 220 12.73 5.23 17.28
N SER A 221 11.93 4.40 17.96
CA SER A 221 11.84 4.39 19.42
C SER A 221 12.98 3.67 20.13
N GLY A 222 13.97 3.15 19.38
CA GLY A 222 15.13 2.47 19.98
C GLY A 222 14.83 1.04 20.42
N GLY A 223 13.82 0.39 19.86
CA GLY A 223 13.42 -0.95 20.29
C GLY A 223 12.69 -0.97 21.63
N GLY A 224 11.88 0.06 21.93
CA GLY A 224 10.88 0.00 23.02
C GLY A 224 9.94 -1.21 22.86
N THR A 225 9.01 -1.43 23.81
CA THR A 225 8.17 -2.66 23.86
C THR A 225 7.58 -3.05 22.50
N ASN A 226 8.27 -3.96 21.81
CA ASN A 226 7.88 -4.47 20.51
C ASN A 226 7.06 -5.74 20.76
N VAL A 227 5.75 -5.61 20.63
CA VAL A 227 4.84 -6.76 20.82
C VAL A 227 5.16 -7.90 19.85
N PHE A 228 5.79 -7.63 18.70
CA PHE A 228 6.17 -8.69 17.76
C PHE A 228 7.39 -9.50 18.16
N ASP A 229 8.05 -9.16 19.27
CA ASP A 229 9.16 -9.95 19.79
C ASP A 229 8.71 -11.05 20.74
N THR A 230 7.41 -11.15 21.06
CA THR A 230 6.91 -12.23 21.91
C THR A 230 6.71 -13.53 21.13
N PRO A 231 6.93 -14.70 21.77
CA PRO A 231 6.78 -16.00 21.10
C PRO A 231 5.40 -16.23 20.48
N GLU A 232 4.34 -15.69 21.10
CA GLU A 232 2.96 -15.84 20.64
C GLU A 232 2.74 -15.12 19.31
N TRP A 233 3.25 -13.90 19.17
CA TRP A 233 3.17 -13.14 17.93
C TRP A 233 4.04 -13.75 16.83
N ILE A 234 5.27 -14.14 17.17
CA ILE A 234 6.21 -14.78 16.22
C ILE A 234 5.60 -16.09 15.68
N GLY A 235 5.11 -16.96 16.57
CA GLY A 235 4.53 -18.24 16.19
C GLY A 235 3.25 -18.09 15.36
N ALA A 236 2.42 -17.08 15.68
CA ALA A 236 1.23 -16.78 14.89
C ALA A 236 1.56 -16.29 13.48
N PHE A 237 2.58 -15.44 13.33
CA PHE A 237 2.96 -14.89 12.03
C PHE A 237 3.64 -15.94 11.17
N ALA A 238 4.60 -16.67 11.75
CA ALA A 238 5.23 -17.79 11.08
C ALA A 238 4.19 -18.83 10.63
N GLY A 239 3.22 -19.18 11.48
CA GLY A 239 2.11 -20.06 11.12
C GLY A 239 1.24 -19.48 10.00
N SER A 240 0.91 -18.19 10.05
CA SER A 240 0.10 -17.53 9.01
C SER A 240 0.80 -17.49 7.65
N VAL A 241 2.11 -17.25 7.64
CA VAL A 241 2.94 -17.25 6.43
C VAL A 241 3.09 -18.67 5.90
N ALA A 242 3.31 -19.66 6.76
CA ALA A 242 3.41 -21.07 6.37
C ALA A 242 2.09 -21.59 5.76
N ASP A 243 0.94 -21.26 6.37
CA ASP A 243 -0.40 -21.57 5.83
C ASP A 243 -0.62 -20.89 4.47
N TYR A 244 -0.18 -19.63 4.31
CA TYR A 244 -0.27 -18.92 3.02
C TYR A 244 0.50 -19.65 1.92
N LEU A 245 1.76 -20.01 2.22
CA LEU A 245 2.68 -20.65 1.30
C LEU A 245 2.35 -22.13 1.10
N LYS A 246 1.38 -22.68 1.85
CA LYS A 246 1.06 -24.11 1.92
C LYS A 246 2.30 -24.95 2.24
N ALA A 247 3.16 -24.43 3.12
CA ALA A 247 4.47 -24.97 3.42
C ALA A 247 4.74 -24.97 4.94
N GLU A 248 3.96 -25.76 5.68
CA GLU A 248 4.05 -25.87 7.15
C GLU A 248 5.46 -26.20 7.67
N LYS A 249 6.23 -26.94 6.87
CA LYS A 249 7.64 -27.27 7.19
C LYS A 249 8.54 -26.03 7.29
N LEU A 250 8.15 -24.90 6.69
CA LEU A 250 8.90 -23.64 6.79
C LEU A 250 8.66 -22.88 8.09
N LYS A 251 7.67 -23.27 8.89
CA LYS A 251 7.31 -22.51 10.11
C LYS A 251 8.50 -22.27 11.04
N PRO A 252 9.34 -23.25 11.42
CA PRO A 252 10.47 -23.01 12.33
C PRO A 252 11.50 -22.03 11.73
N LEU A 253 11.71 -22.11 10.43
CA LEU A 253 12.62 -21.23 9.69
C LEU A 253 12.05 -19.79 9.64
N LEU A 254 10.74 -19.65 9.47
CA LEU A 254 10.05 -18.35 9.52
C LEU A 254 10.13 -17.73 10.92
N GLU A 255 9.92 -18.51 11.98
CA GLU A 255 10.07 -18.05 13.37
C GLU A 255 11.50 -17.53 13.61
N GLY A 256 12.52 -18.28 13.20
CA GLY A 256 13.92 -17.84 13.28
C GLY A 256 14.19 -16.57 12.48
N GLY A 257 13.59 -16.44 11.29
CA GLY A 257 13.67 -15.23 10.47
C GLY A 257 13.07 -13.99 11.13
N PHE A 258 11.89 -14.11 11.75
CA PHE A 258 11.26 -13.02 12.49
C PHE A 258 12.08 -12.61 13.72
N VAL A 259 12.56 -13.57 14.51
CA VAL A 259 13.44 -13.31 15.67
C VAL A 259 14.69 -12.55 15.23
N PHE A 260 15.35 -13.01 14.16
CA PHE A 260 16.53 -12.35 13.62
C PHE A 260 16.22 -10.92 13.16
N TYR A 261 15.14 -10.74 12.41
CA TYR A 261 14.78 -9.43 11.87
C TYR A 261 14.40 -8.42 12.97
N ASN A 262 13.63 -8.85 13.98
CA ASN A 262 13.32 -8.04 15.16
C ASN A 262 14.59 -7.67 15.93
N THR A 263 15.50 -8.64 16.12
CA THR A 263 16.79 -8.40 16.79
C THR A 263 17.61 -7.35 16.04
N LEU A 264 17.68 -7.43 14.71
CA LEU A 264 18.36 -6.42 13.91
C LEU A 264 17.74 -5.05 14.11
N CYS A 265 16.42 -4.94 14.03
CA CYS A 265 15.70 -3.67 14.17
C CYS A 265 15.94 -3.02 15.55
N ALA A 266 15.96 -3.82 16.62
CA ALA A 266 16.27 -3.34 17.97
C ALA A 266 17.73 -2.86 18.12
N ARG A 267 18.67 -3.47 17.39
CA ARG A 267 20.10 -3.12 17.45
C ARG A 267 20.52 -2.03 16.48
N LEU A 268 19.74 -1.78 15.43
CA LEU A 268 20.08 -0.84 14.37
C LEU A 268 20.36 0.59 14.89
N PRO A 269 19.56 1.17 15.81
CA PRO A 269 19.84 2.50 16.36
C PRO A 269 21.20 2.59 17.06
N GLN A 270 21.57 1.56 17.84
CA GLN A 270 22.86 1.48 18.51
C GLN A 270 24.02 1.44 17.49
N ILE A 271 23.88 0.66 16.42
CA ILE A 271 24.88 0.56 15.34
C ILE A 271 25.04 1.90 14.63
N LEU A 272 23.94 2.54 14.25
CA LEU A 272 23.95 3.84 13.57
C LEU A 272 24.57 4.93 14.44
N GLN A 273 24.25 4.95 15.74
CA GLN A 273 24.83 5.88 16.70
C GLN A 273 26.35 5.65 16.84
N ALA A 274 26.80 4.40 16.92
CA ALA A 274 28.22 4.07 17.00
C ALA A 274 28.98 4.54 15.75
N ILE A 275 28.45 4.27 14.54
CA ILE A 275 29.03 4.72 13.27
C ILE A 275 29.12 6.25 13.20
N LYS A 276 28.06 6.95 13.63
CA LYS A 276 28.03 8.42 13.67
C LYS A 276 29.07 8.97 14.64
N ALA A 277 29.15 8.41 15.86
CA ALA A 277 30.13 8.80 16.86
C ALA A 277 31.57 8.53 16.41
N ALA A 278 31.82 7.38 15.77
CA ALA A 278 33.14 7.04 15.23
C ALA A 278 33.58 8.00 14.12
N SER A 279 32.64 8.38 13.25
CA SER A 279 32.89 9.37 12.20
C SER A 279 33.24 10.74 12.80
N ALA A 280 32.50 11.19 13.82
CA ALA A 280 32.76 12.45 14.51
C ALA A 280 34.10 12.45 15.26
N TYR A 281 34.42 11.36 15.96
CA TYR A 281 35.69 11.17 16.65
C TYR A 281 36.88 11.24 15.68
N ARG A 282 36.80 10.55 14.53
CA ARG A 282 37.85 10.57 13.50
C ARG A 282 38.09 11.98 12.92
N LEU A 283 37.04 12.78 12.81
CA LEU A 283 37.11 14.18 12.35
C LEU A 283 37.55 15.16 13.46
N GLY A 284 37.84 14.69 14.67
CA GLY A 284 38.20 15.54 15.81
C GLY A 284 37.05 16.37 16.37
N LEU A 285 35.80 16.06 15.99
CA LEU A 285 34.61 16.81 16.43
C LEU A 285 34.16 16.43 17.84
N THR A 286 34.63 15.30 18.37
CA THR A 286 34.29 14.80 19.70
C THR A 286 35.49 14.13 20.35
N ALA A 287 35.71 14.35 21.66
CA ALA A 287 36.80 13.71 22.41
C ALA A 287 36.47 12.28 22.89
N SER A 288 35.18 11.89 22.90
CA SER A 288 34.76 10.57 23.40
C SER A 288 34.90 9.50 22.33
N ARG A 289 35.58 8.40 22.67
CA ARG A 289 35.71 7.23 21.79
C ARG A 289 34.35 6.53 21.67
N PRO A 290 33.90 6.19 20.45
CA PRO A 290 32.65 5.45 20.25
C PRO A 290 32.71 4.06 20.92
N TYR A 291 31.54 3.53 21.27
CA TYR A 291 31.41 2.12 21.65
C TYR A 291 31.76 1.23 20.45
N ASP A 292 32.58 0.20 20.68
CA ASP A 292 33.00 -0.73 19.63
C ASP A 292 31.89 -1.73 19.30
N VAL A 293 31.39 -1.67 18.05
CA VAL A 293 30.34 -2.56 17.54
C VAL A 293 30.88 -3.70 16.67
N THR A 294 32.20 -3.90 16.60
CA THR A 294 32.82 -4.91 15.70
C THR A 294 32.28 -6.31 15.94
N ARG A 295 32.24 -6.78 17.20
CA ARG A 295 31.73 -8.12 17.54
C ARG A 295 30.23 -8.26 17.27
N LEU A 296 29.46 -7.20 17.52
CA LEU A 296 28.02 -7.17 17.24
C LEU A 296 27.76 -7.29 15.74
N LEU A 297 28.45 -6.50 14.92
CA LEU A 297 28.33 -6.53 13.46
C LEU A 297 28.74 -7.89 12.88
N GLN A 298 29.84 -8.47 13.36
CA GLN A 298 30.27 -9.82 12.94
C GLN A 298 29.21 -10.87 13.28
N GLY A 299 28.72 -10.89 14.53
CA GLY A 299 27.69 -11.86 14.94
C GLY A 299 26.38 -11.71 14.18
N LEU A 300 25.97 -10.48 13.84
CA LEU A 300 24.82 -10.23 12.97
C LEU A 300 25.08 -10.68 11.53
N ALA A 301 26.28 -10.44 11.00
CA ALA A 301 26.65 -10.84 9.64
C ALA A 301 26.62 -12.36 9.47
N ASP A 302 27.17 -13.10 10.43
CA ASP A 302 27.20 -14.57 10.42
C ASP A 302 25.79 -15.15 10.52
N LYS A 303 24.98 -14.67 11.48
CA LYS A 303 23.56 -15.08 11.62
C LYS A 303 22.75 -14.77 10.38
N SER A 304 22.97 -13.61 9.76
CA SER A 304 22.25 -13.21 8.55
C SER A 304 22.60 -14.09 7.35
N GLU A 305 23.87 -14.54 7.23
CA GLU A 305 24.27 -15.44 6.15
C GLU A 305 23.64 -16.80 6.32
N GLN A 306 23.70 -17.34 7.54
CA GLN A 306 23.09 -18.61 7.86
C GLN A 306 21.58 -18.58 7.57
N ALA A 307 20.87 -17.58 8.09
CA ALA A 307 19.43 -17.42 7.88
C ALA A 307 19.08 -17.27 6.40
N CYS A 308 19.80 -16.44 5.63
CA CYS A 308 19.54 -16.28 4.20
C CYS A 308 19.81 -17.57 3.41
N SER A 309 20.90 -18.28 3.73
CA SER A 309 21.29 -19.51 3.03
C SER A 309 20.32 -20.65 3.30
N GLU A 310 19.93 -20.84 4.56
CA GLU A 310 18.93 -21.82 4.97
C GLU A 310 17.56 -21.50 4.35
N PHE A 311 17.16 -20.23 4.33
CA PHE A 311 15.89 -19.80 3.75
C PHE A 311 15.85 -20.01 2.24
N LEU A 312 16.90 -19.60 1.51
CA LEU A 312 17.01 -19.83 0.07
C LEU A 312 16.98 -21.32 -0.27
N ARG A 313 17.71 -22.15 0.48
CA ARG A 313 17.71 -23.60 0.29
C ARG A 313 16.31 -24.17 0.50
N SER A 314 15.66 -23.83 1.61
CA SER A 314 14.35 -24.38 1.94
C SER A 314 13.26 -23.93 0.97
N MET A 315 13.33 -22.69 0.48
CA MET A 315 12.43 -22.19 -0.57
C MET A 315 12.59 -22.98 -1.88
N LYS A 316 13.82 -23.35 -2.27
CA LYS A 316 14.08 -24.19 -3.45
C LYS A 316 13.55 -25.62 -3.24
N GLU A 317 13.80 -26.22 -2.08
CA GLU A 317 13.34 -27.58 -1.74
C GLU A 317 11.81 -27.72 -1.68
N ASN A 318 11.09 -26.64 -1.46
CA ASN A 318 9.62 -26.61 -1.41
C ASN A 318 8.99 -26.04 -2.70
N ASP A 319 9.74 -25.92 -3.80
CA ASP A 319 9.26 -25.37 -5.08
C ASP A 319 8.72 -23.92 -5.02
N LEU A 320 9.12 -23.17 -3.99
CA LEU A 320 8.73 -21.76 -3.78
C LEU A 320 9.74 -20.76 -4.37
N LEU A 321 10.86 -21.25 -4.89
CA LEU A 321 11.88 -20.46 -5.58
C LEU A 321 12.57 -21.32 -6.64
N LYS A 322 12.58 -20.85 -7.89
CA LYS A 322 13.32 -21.50 -8.99
C LYS A 322 14.36 -20.54 -9.56
N GLU A 323 15.53 -21.06 -9.86
CA GLU A 323 16.57 -20.36 -10.60
C GLU A 323 16.45 -20.75 -12.08
N GLU A 324 16.30 -19.74 -12.93
CA GLU A 324 16.24 -19.91 -14.38
C GLU A 324 17.35 -19.09 -15.03
N GLU A 325 17.84 -19.56 -16.17
CA GLU A 325 18.74 -18.77 -17.01
C GLU A 325 18.00 -17.54 -17.56
N ASP A 326 18.68 -16.40 -17.54
CA ASP A 326 18.18 -15.15 -18.11
C ASP A 326 19.28 -14.51 -18.98
N PRO A 327 19.35 -14.89 -20.26
CA PRO A 327 20.37 -14.36 -21.18
C PRO A 327 20.23 -12.85 -21.43
N GLU A 328 19.04 -12.28 -21.23
CA GLU A 328 18.79 -10.83 -21.39
C GLU A 328 19.35 -10.04 -20.21
N SER A 329 19.46 -10.68 -19.04
CA SER A 329 19.95 -10.08 -17.82
C SER A 329 21.47 -10.11 -17.74
N PRO A 330 22.13 -8.99 -17.37
CA PRO A 330 23.56 -8.98 -17.10
C PRO A 330 23.95 -9.84 -15.89
N PHE A 331 22.97 -10.34 -15.12
CA PHE A 331 23.18 -11.20 -13.96
C PHE A 331 23.17 -12.70 -14.31
N GLY A 332 22.80 -13.06 -15.55
CA GLY A 332 22.79 -14.43 -16.10
C GLY A 332 21.70 -15.36 -15.57
N LEU A 333 21.18 -15.07 -14.37
CA LEU A 333 20.12 -15.84 -13.73
C LEU A 333 18.98 -14.91 -13.29
N LYS A 334 17.78 -15.47 -13.24
CA LYS A 334 16.59 -14.86 -12.64
C LYS A 334 15.94 -15.80 -11.63
N TYR A 335 15.25 -15.19 -10.66
CA TYR A 335 14.40 -15.91 -9.73
C TYR A 335 12.95 -15.89 -10.20
N TRP A 336 12.37 -17.07 -10.29
CA TRP A 336 10.93 -17.25 -10.35
C TRP A 336 10.41 -17.59 -8.95
N VAL A 337 9.33 -16.92 -8.54
CA VAL A 337 8.58 -17.23 -7.32
C VAL A 337 7.10 -17.35 -7.65
N PRO A 338 6.35 -18.22 -6.95
CA PRO A 338 4.95 -18.47 -7.25
C PRO A 338 4.03 -17.33 -6.81
N THR A 339 4.44 -16.52 -5.83
CA THR A 339 3.63 -15.39 -5.32
C THR A 339 4.50 -14.17 -5.01
N PRO A 340 3.98 -12.93 -5.18
CA PRO A 340 4.64 -11.72 -4.71
C PRO A 340 4.98 -11.75 -3.22
N PHE A 341 4.13 -12.38 -2.41
CA PHE A 341 4.35 -12.54 -0.98
C PHE A 341 5.61 -13.35 -0.66
N SER A 342 5.86 -14.44 -1.40
CA SER A 342 7.09 -15.24 -1.30
C SER A 342 8.35 -14.40 -1.53
N SER A 343 8.32 -13.49 -2.52
CA SER A 343 9.45 -12.59 -2.79
C SER A 343 9.70 -11.61 -1.65
N GLN A 344 8.63 -11.10 -1.02
CA GLN A 344 8.72 -10.04 -0.02
C GLN A 344 9.47 -10.49 1.24
N PHE A 345 9.21 -11.70 1.74
CA PHE A 345 9.92 -12.24 2.90
C PHE A 345 11.40 -12.44 2.63
N LEU A 346 11.71 -13.09 1.52
CA LEU A 346 13.07 -13.38 1.12
C LEU A 346 13.86 -12.08 0.89
N LEU A 347 13.28 -11.12 0.19
CA LEU A 347 13.89 -9.81 -0.01
C LEU A 347 14.01 -9.01 1.29
N GLY A 348 13.09 -9.18 2.24
CA GLY A 348 13.22 -8.63 3.60
C GLY A 348 14.47 -9.13 4.33
N LEU A 349 14.70 -10.45 4.32
CA LEU A 349 15.90 -11.07 4.92
C LEU A 349 17.18 -10.66 4.19
N LEU A 350 17.17 -10.66 2.85
CA LEU A 350 18.32 -10.22 2.05
C LEU A 350 18.64 -8.74 2.27
N THR A 351 17.62 -7.89 2.45
CA THR A 351 17.79 -6.47 2.77
C THR A 351 18.36 -6.27 4.17
N ALA A 352 17.88 -7.04 5.16
CA ALA A 352 18.46 -7.05 6.50
C ALA A 352 19.96 -7.39 6.47
N ARG A 353 20.34 -8.42 5.69
CA ARG A 353 21.74 -8.77 5.45
C ARG A 353 22.53 -7.64 4.79
N LEU A 354 21.97 -6.97 3.77
CA LEU A 354 22.62 -5.81 3.15
C LEU A 354 22.89 -4.69 4.15
N ILE A 355 21.92 -4.35 4.99
CA ILE A 355 22.06 -3.29 6.01
C ILE A 355 23.25 -3.61 6.93
N ILE A 356 23.37 -4.86 7.36
CA ILE A 356 24.49 -5.31 8.21
C ILE A 356 25.82 -5.21 7.46
N LEU A 357 25.90 -5.69 6.22
CA LEU A 357 27.14 -5.62 5.43
C LEU A 357 27.57 -4.18 5.14
N LEU A 358 26.62 -3.28 4.87
CA LEU A 358 26.87 -1.86 4.70
C LEU A 358 27.38 -1.21 6.00
N ALA A 359 26.78 -1.55 7.14
CA ALA A 359 27.24 -1.09 8.44
C ALA A 359 28.65 -1.59 8.76
N SER A 360 28.94 -2.86 8.48
CA SER A 360 30.27 -3.45 8.62
C SER A 360 31.31 -2.76 7.75
N LEU A 361 31.01 -2.55 6.46
CA LEU A 361 31.91 -1.86 5.54
C LEU A 361 32.16 -0.42 5.97
N LYS A 362 31.11 0.30 6.40
CA LYS A 362 31.23 1.67 6.89
C LYS A 362 32.07 1.74 8.16
N TRP A 363 31.82 0.84 9.11
CA TRP A 363 32.58 0.75 10.37
C TRP A 363 34.06 0.45 10.12
N ASP A 364 34.36 -0.50 9.22
CA ASP A 364 35.72 -0.86 8.82
C ASP A 364 36.46 0.31 8.16
N SER A 365 35.77 1.02 7.25
CA SER A 365 36.32 2.20 6.57
C SER A 365 36.69 3.35 7.52
N ILE A 366 35.99 3.46 8.67
CA ILE A 366 36.25 4.48 9.69
C ILE A 366 37.45 4.09 10.55
N ASN A 367 37.53 2.82 10.95
CA ASN A 367 38.51 2.34 11.93
C ASN A 367 39.82 1.81 11.31
N GLY A 368 39.92 1.72 9.99
CA GLY A 368 41.22 1.56 9.30
C GLY A 368 41.72 0.13 9.12
N ASN A 369 40.85 -0.89 9.17
CA ASN A 369 41.24 -2.30 9.00
C ASN A 369 41.20 -2.76 7.52
N GLY A 370 41.62 -1.90 6.57
CA GLY A 370 41.39 -2.04 5.12
C GLY A 370 41.70 -3.39 4.46
N GLU A 371 42.41 -4.28 5.14
CA GLU A 371 42.57 -5.70 4.84
C GLU A 371 41.22 -6.44 4.68
N LYS A 372 40.17 -6.05 5.42
CA LYS A 372 38.82 -6.67 5.34
C LYS A 372 37.88 -5.99 4.35
N ALA A 373 38.18 -4.77 3.92
CA ALA A 373 37.28 -3.97 3.08
C ALA A 373 37.01 -4.64 1.72
N ALA A 374 38.03 -5.22 1.09
CA ALA A 374 37.89 -5.93 -0.18
C ALA A 374 36.97 -7.16 -0.06
N THR A 375 37.18 -7.97 0.98
CA THR A 375 36.35 -9.15 1.27
C THR A 375 34.91 -8.77 1.60
N LEU A 376 34.70 -7.76 2.45
CA LEU A 376 33.37 -7.25 2.78
C LEU A 376 32.65 -6.71 1.53
N PHE A 377 33.36 -5.99 0.67
CA PHE A 377 32.80 -5.49 -0.58
C PHE A 377 32.43 -6.63 -1.54
N ALA A 378 33.27 -7.67 -1.66
CA ALA A 378 32.95 -8.85 -2.46
C ALA A 378 31.69 -9.55 -1.93
N THR A 379 31.56 -9.75 -0.62
CA THR A 379 30.36 -10.34 0.01
C THR A 379 29.12 -9.47 -0.21
N LEU A 380 29.24 -8.15 -0.05
CA LEU A 380 28.18 -7.19 -0.35
C LEU A 380 27.75 -7.29 -1.83
N ARG A 381 28.72 -7.43 -2.73
CA ARG A 381 28.46 -7.53 -4.17
C ARG A 381 27.70 -8.79 -4.52
N THR A 382 28.05 -9.93 -3.91
CA THR A 382 27.32 -11.20 -4.04
C THR A 382 25.88 -11.05 -3.52
N ALA A 383 25.68 -10.42 -2.36
CA ALA A 383 24.35 -10.16 -1.83
C ALA A 383 23.50 -9.27 -2.77
N CYS A 384 24.11 -8.26 -3.39
CA CYS A 384 23.44 -7.42 -4.39
C CYS A 384 23.02 -8.25 -5.63
N LEU A 385 23.91 -9.11 -6.15
CA LEU A 385 23.57 -9.99 -7.29
C LEU A 385 22.39 -10.90 -6.96
N THR A 386 22.34 -11.47 -5.75
CA THR A 386 21.21 -12.29 -5.30
C THR A 386 19.90 -11.50 -5.31
N ILE A 387 19.91 -10.25 -4.86
CA ILE A 387 18.71 -9.38 -4.91
C ILE A 387 18.34 -9.03 -6.35
N TRP A 388 19.32 -8.76 -7.21
CA TRP A 388 19.09 -8.37 -8.60
C TRP A 388 18.51 -9.49 -9.46
N ARG A 389 18.66 -10.75 -9.06
CA ARG A 389 17.95 -11.88 -9.68
C ARG A 389 16.42 -11.77 -9.57
N PHE A 390 15.89 -10.92 -8.67
CA PHE A 390 14.46 -10.59 -8.59
C PHE A 390 14.02 -9.46 -9.53
N ILE A 391 14.93 -8.79 -10.23
CA ILE A 391 14.56 -7.70 -11.16
C ILE A 391 13.62 -8.20 -12.27
N PRO A 392 13.86 -9.36 -12.91
CA PRO A 392 12.94 -9.90 -13.91
C PRO A 392 11.55 -10.19 -13.33
N PHE A 393 11.47 -10.62 -12.07
CA PHE A 393 10.20 -10.77 -11.37
C PHE A 393 9.44 -9.43 -11.30
N LEU A 394 10.13 -8.29 -11.12
CA LEU A 394 9.47 -6.98 -11.17
C LEU A 394 8.86 -6.67 -12.54
N ARG A 395 9.43 -7.15 -13.66
CA ARG A 395 8.92 -6.86 -15.02
C ARG A 395 7.50 -7.35 -15.22
N ASP A 396 7.18 -8.49 -14.61
CA ASP A 396 5.89 -9.16 -14.77
C ASP A 396 4.85 -8.64 -13.75
N HIS A 397 5.27 -7.73 -12.85
CA HIS A 397 4.49 -7.21 -11.73
C HIS A 397 4.49 -5.67 -11.73
N ASP A 398 3.60 -5.02 -10.97
CA ASP A 398 3.46 -3.55 -10.94
C ASP A 398 4.21 -3.00 -9.70
N LEU A 399 4.87 -1.83 -9.69
CA LEU A 399 5.68 -1.44 -8.50
C LEU A 399 4.82 -1.16 -7.25
N LEU A 400 3.52 -0.90 -7.40
CA LEU A 400 2.60 -0.83 -6.25
C LEU A 400 2.48 -2.17 -5.50
N THR A 401 2.94 -3.26 -6.12
CA THR A 401 2.78 -4.65 -5.68
C THR A 401 4.06 -5.21 -5.08
N VAL A 402 5.14 -4.46 -5.23
CA VAL A 402 6.50 -4.83 -4.82
C VAL A 402 7.23 -3.62 -4.21
N PRO A 403 6.61 -2.84 -3.29
CA PRO A 403 7.25 -1.66 -2.70
C PRO A 403 8.54 -2.02 -1.95
N LEU A 404 8.55 -3.17 -1.25
CA LEU A 404 9.74 -3.68 -0.57
C LEU A 404 10.80 -4.21 -1.56
N PRO A 405 10.49 -5.09 -2.51
CA PRO A 405 11.45 -5.46 -3.55
C PRO A 405 12.05 -4.26 -4.30
N TRP A 406 11.22 -3.26 -4.61
CA TRP A 406 11.68 -2.01 -5.21
C TRP A 406 12.66 -1.27 -4.30
N GLN A 407 12.33 -1.13 -3.01
CA GLN A 407 13.22 -0.50 -2.04
C GLN A 407 14.55 -1.26 -1.94
N SER A 408 14.53 -2.59 -1.86
CA SER A 408 15.73 -3.43 -1.84
C SER A 408 16.62 -3.25 -3.07
N ILE A 409 16.02 -3.21 -4.26
CA ILE A 409 16.72 -3.03 -5.54
C ILE A 409 17.25 -1.60 -5.70
N SER A 410 16.47 -0.59 -5.30
CA SER A 410 16.90 0.81 -5.35
C SER A 410 18.11 1.06 -4.45
N SER A 411 18.11 0.46 -3.27
CA SER A 411 19.16 0.65 -2.27
C SER A 411 20.49 0.01 -2.64
N THR A 412 20.48 -0.92 -3.59
CA THR A 412 21.68 -1.57 -4.11
C THR A 412 22.21 -0.92 -5.39
N PHE A 413 21.48 0.04 -5.98
CA PHE A 413 21.83 0.66 -7.26
C PHE A 413 23.22 1.29 -7.29
N ALA A 414 23.71 1.83 -6.17
CA ALA A 414 25.06 2.39 -6.08
C ALA A 414 26.18 1.36 -6.32
N PHE A 415 25.91 0.07 -6.14
CA PHE A 415 26.88 -1.02 -6.30
C PHE A 415 26.89 -1.64 -7.71
N ALA A 416 25.97 -1.22 -8.58
CA ALA A 416 25.88 -1.67 -9.96
C ALA A 416 26.92 -0.97 -10.85
N ASN A 417 27.51 -1.71 -11.78
CA ASN A 417 28.35 -1.16 -12.85
C ASN A 417 27.49 -0.48 -13.93
N ALA A 418 28.12 0.16 -14.92
CA ALA A 418 27.39 0.89 -15.97
C ALA A 418 26.38 0.03 -16.73
N ARG A 419 26.77 -1.20 -17.14
CA ARG A 419 25.90 -2.13 -17.87
C ARG A 419 24.71 -2.59 -17.02
N GLU A 420 24.95 -2.86 -15.74
CA GLU A 420 23.91 -3.30 -14.80
C GLU A 420 22.92 -2.19 -14.49
N LYS A 421 23.41 -0.96 -14.25
CA LYS A 421 22.55 0.22 -14.08
C LYS A 421 21.67 0.44 -15.31
N ASP A 422 22.25 0.30 -16.50
CA ASP A 422 21.53 0.47 -17.76
C ASP A 422 20.38 -0.54 -17.89
N TYR A 423 20.65 -1.81 -17.55
CA TYR A 423 19.62 -2.86 -17.50
C TYR A 423 18.54 -2.57 -16.45
N MET A 424 18.93 -2.24 -15.22
CA MET A 424 17.99 -1.90 -14.14
C MET A 424 17.06 -0.76 -14.53
N LEU A 425 17.62 0.32 -15.09
CA LEU A 425 16.85 1.47 -15.57
C LEU A 425 15.94 1.09 -16.74
N GLY A 426 16.40 0.24 -17.66
CA GLY A 426 15.60 -0.24 -18.79
C GLY A 426 14.40 -1.10 -18.37
N VAL A 427 14.53 -1.91 -17.31
CA VAL A 427 13.39 -2.63 -16.72
C VAL A 427 12.40 -1.64 -16.11
N LEU A 428 12.90 -0.63 -15.39
CA LEU A 428 12.06 0.37 -14.74
C LEU A 428 11.29 1.24 -15.72
N GLU A 429 11.89 1.65 -16.83
CA GLU A 429 11.21 2.39 -17.91
C GLU A 429 9.98 1.66 -18.47
N LYS A 430 9.98 0.32 -18.39
CA LYS A 430 8.89 -0.53 -18.87
C LYS A 430 7.77 -0.73 -17.85
N LEU A 431 7.96 -0.35 -16.58
CA LEU A 431 6.94 -0.50 -15.54
C LEU A 431 5.88 0.60 -15.64
N ASP A 432 4.60 0.21 -15.56
CA ASP A 432 3.38 1.03 -15.78
C ASP A 432 3.32 2.38 -15.00
N LEU A 433 4.07 2.51 -13.89
CA LEU A 433 4.20 3.73 -13.11
C LEU A 433 4.97 4.86 -13.81
N PHE A 434 5.83 4.52 -14.77
CA PHE A 434 6.49 5.49 -15.65
C PHE A 434 5.69 5.82 -16.90
N GLN A 435 4.70 4.99 -17.26
CA GLN A 435 4.01 5.07 -18.56
C GLN A 435 2.57 5.58 -18.54
N THR A 436 1.90 5.62 -17.39
CA THR A 436 0.51 6.10 -17.39
C THR A 436 0.40 7.65 -17.40
N THR A 437 -0.54 8.14 -18.20
CA THR A 437 -1.26 9.44 -18.21
C THR A 437 -0.53 10.80 -18.15
N ASN A 438 -0.69 11.52 -19.26
CA ASN A 438 -0.52 12.96 -19.49
C ASN A 438 -1.21 13.84 -18.43
N ASP A 439 -0.59 14.08 -17.26
CA ASP A 439 -0.80 15.33 -16.53
C ASP A 439 0.21 15.53 -15.40
N ASP A 440 0.51 16.78 -15.11
CA ASP A 440 1.69 17.33 -14.41
C ASP A 440 1.83 17.03 -12.90
N ARG A 441 1.38 15.86 -12.40
CA ARG A 441 1.25 15.63 -10.94
C ARG A 441 1.65 14.23 -10.46
N ARG A 442 2.92 13.83 -10.64
CA ARG A 442 3.47 12.55 -10.13
C ARG A 442 4.69 12.72 -9.22
N LYS A 443 4.77 11.88 -8.17
CA LYS A 443 5.93 11.69 -7.27
C LYS A 443 7.03 10.78 -7.88
N VAL A 444 6.88 10.30 -9.12
CA VAL A 444 7.84 9.38 -9.75
C VAL A 444 8.32 9.94 -11.11
N PRO A 445 9.62 9.88 -11.43
CA PRO A 445 10.21 10.77 -12.43
C PRO A 445 10.09 10.23 -13.89
N ARG A 446 9.60 11.03 -14.85
CA ARG A 446 9.24 10.57 -16.22
C ARG A 446 10.39 10.18 -17.16
N SER A 447 11.59 10.72 -16.98
CA SER A 447 12.74 10.43 -17.87
C SER A 447 13.74 9.51 -17.18
N ARG A 448 14.49 8.72 -17.96
CA ARG A 448 15.57 7.85 -17.48
C ARG A 448 16.47 8.51 -16.45
N ALA A 449 16.95 9.73 -16.75
CA ALA A 449 17.78 10.54 -15.85
C ALA A 449 17.09 10.85 -14.52
N SER A 450 15.78 10.96 -14.56
CA SER A 450 14.91 11.26 -13.44
C SER A 450 14.72 9.99 -12.58
N ILE A 451 14.51 8.82 -13.19
CA ILE A 451 14.51 7.50 -12.51
C ILE A 451 15.86 7.28 -11.80
N GLU A 452 16.94 7.52 -12.52
CA GLU A 452 18.30 7.36 -12.02
C GLU A 452 18.57 8.29 -10.82
N ARG A 453 18.11 9.55 -10.86
CA ARG A 453 18.21 10.46 -9.70
C ARG A 453 17.49 9.90 -8.48
N GLU A 454 16.31 9.32 -8.65
CA GLU A 454 15.56 8.71 -7.55
C GLU A 454 16.28 7.47 -6.99
N MET A 455 16.75 6.58 -7.86
CA MET A 455 17.50 5.40 -7.43
C MET A 455 18.78 5.79 -6.67
N ASN A 456 19.51 6.78 -7.16
CA ASN A 456 20.68 7.31 -6.46
C ASN A 456 20.31 7.97 -5.13
N ARG A 457 19.16 8.65 -5.03
CA ARG A 457 18.67 9.21 -3.76
C ARG A 457 18.41 8.13 -2.73
N GLN A 458 17.72 7.05 -3.12
CA GLN A 458 17.43 5.90 -2.24
C GLN A 458 18.71 5.16 -1.84
N ALA A 459 19.62 4.92 -2.79
CA ALA A 459 20.90 4.27 -2.52
C ALA A 459 21.75 5.07 -1.51
N ARG A 460 21.78 6.40 -1.62
CA ARG A 460 22.49 7.28 -0.67
C ARG A 460 21.89 7.27 0.73
N PHE A 461 20.57 7.19 0.83
CA PHE A 461 19.87 7.05 2.12
C PHE A 461 20.28 5.76 2.82
N MET A 462 20.32 4.64 2.10
CA MET A 462 20.72 3.35 2.66
C MET A 462 22.22 3.17 2.86
N SER A 463 23.07 3.80 2.07
CA SER A 463 24.53 3.72 2.24
C SER A 463 25.06 4.55 3.43
N MET A 464 24.16 5.15 4.23
CA MET A 464 24.51 6.02 5.36
C MET A 464 25.49 7.15 4.96
N GLN A 465 25.39 7.61 3.72
CA GLN A 465 26.25 8.66 3.15
C GLN A 465 25.61 10.06 3.27
N GLN A 466 24.39 10.16 3.81
CA GLN A 466 23.82 11.46 4.13
C GLN A 466 24.45 12.01 5.42
N SER A 467 25.11 13.16 5.28
CA SER A 467 25.21 14.14 6.36
C SER A 467 23.78 14.46 6.87
N PRO A 468 23.57 14.76 8.16
CA PRO A 468 22.28 15.24 8.64
C PRO A 468 21.93 16.50 7.85
N SER A 469 21.02 16.38 6.88
CA SER A 469 20.58 17.53 6.10
C SER A 469 19.81 18.46 7.03
N THR A 470 20.19 19.74 6.96
CA THR A 470 19.43 20.91 7.35
C THR A 470 17.92 20.69 7.21
N PRO A 471 17.11 21.05 8.21
CA PRO A 471 15.66 20.96 8.09
C PRO A 471 15.16 22.02 7.09
N GLN A 472 14.29 21.58 6.18
CA GLN A 472 13.29 22.38 5.46
C GLN A 472 13.81 23.55 4.60
N GLU A 473 14.17 23.26 3.35
CA GLU A 473 13.91 24.17 2.24
C GLU A 473 13.04 23.41 1.22
N ASN A 474 11.73 23.62 1.32
CA ASN A 474 10.74 23.52 0.23
C ASN A 474 9.34 23.55 0.85
N TYR A 475 8.87 24.74 1.23
CA TYR A 475 7.48 25.21 1.13
C TYR A 475 7.48 26.69 1.51
N SER A 476 7.91 27.56 0.59
CA SER A 476 7.53 28.97 0.62
C SER A 476 7.57 29.53 -0.79
N THR A 477 6.48 29.31 -1.52
CA THR A 477 5.98 30.23 -2.56
C THR A 477 4.47 30.02 -2.67
N ALA A 478 3.72 30.66 -1.77
CA ALA A 478 2.34 31.09 -1.97
C ALA A 478 1.87 31.86 -0.74
N SER A 479 2.26 33.13 -0.64
CA SER A 479 1.53 34.28 -0.06
C SER A 479 2.40 35.51 -0.29
#